data_AF-A0A1V5IH96-F1
#
_entry.id   AF-A0A1V5IH96-F1
#
_cell.length_a   1.000
_cell.length_b   1.000
_cell.length_c   1.000
_cell.angle_alpha   90.00
_cell.angle_beta   90.00
_cell.angle_gamma   90.00
#
_symmetry.space_group_name_H-M   'P 1'
#
loop_
_entity.id
_entity.type
_entity.pdbx_description
1 polymer ?
#
loop_
_entity_poly.entity_id
_entity_poly.type
_entity_poly.pdbx_seq_one_letter_code
_entity_poly.pdbx_strand_id
1 'polypeptide(L)'
;MEAVEVYDAKAIEPTQDIEQGTKAADALVKLVKKAGLAKKFGGEKEHLYVEAWEALGKFYRMSAKPLDAQPVTVEGVAGAKARAVIIDIDTGHEISGADAYCMRDEPNWRNKPFYQLASMAQTRAASKAFRMVLAFVPALAGFATTPAEEMSDMERVPPDKKEPPPQKKDEPDYRAEITRMLEEMWGGDEMSMEEALKSVTGFKGKKGWVEGKSNVADLKDARNDKGQSQLTIAYNKVKEEYVTWQNQGE
;
A
#
# COMPACT_ATOMS: atom_id res chain seq x y z
N MET A 1 -29.30 -22.32 -30.21
CA MET A 1 -29.89 -21.42 -29.21
C MET A 1 -30.22 -22.30 -28.02
N GLU A 2 -29.41 -22.22 -26.97
CA GLU A 2 -29.74 -22.84 -25.69
C GLU A 2 -30.96 -22.11 -25.12
N ALA A 3 -31.95 -22.86 -24.64
CA ALA A 3 -33.14 -22.30 -24.02
C ALA A 3 -32.72 -21.59 -22.73
N VAL A 4 -33.00 -20.29 -22.65
CA VAL A 4 -32.88 -19.55 -21.39
C VAL A 4 -34.04 -20.02 -20.51
N GLU A 5 -33.77 -20.86 -19.52
CA GLU A 5 -34.75 -21.16 -18.47
C GLU A 5 -35.08 -19.85 -17.74
N VAL A 6 -36.29 -19.35 -17.98
CA VAL A 6 -36.82 -18.19 -17.26
C VAL A 6 -37.24 -18.69 -15.89
N TYR A 7 -36.42 -18.38 -14.89
CA TYR A 7 -36.73 -18.64 -13.49
C TYR A 7 -37.97 -17.87 -13.06
N ASP A 8 -38.97 -18.58 -12.52
CA ASP A 8 -40.13 -17.99 -11.83
C ASP A 8 -39.66 -17.37 -10.51
N ALA A 9 -39.09 -16.17 -10.60
CA ALA A 9 -38.74 -15.37 -9.44
C ALA A 9 -40.03 -14.90 -8.77
N LYS A 10 -40.59 -15.73 -7.88
CA LYS A 10 -41.63 -15.28 -6.96
C LYS A 10 -41.10 -14.06 -6.23
N ALA A 11 -41.77 -12.93 -6.40
CA ALA A 11 -41.47 -11.72 -5.65
C ALA A 11 -41.54 -12.05 -4.15
N ILE A 12 -40.42 -11.86 -3.45
CA ILE A 12 -40.36 -12.00 -2.00
C ILE A 12 -41.13 -10.82 -1.41
N GLU A 13 -41.94 -11.05 -0.37
CA GLU A 13 -42.61 -9.96 0.33
C GLU A 13 -41.56 -8.96 0.86
N PRO A 14 -41.71 -7.65 0.58
CA PRO A 14 -40.68 -6.66 0.94
C PRO A 14 -40.32 -6.63 2.43
N THR A 15 -41.28 -6.94 3.31
CA THR A 15 -41.07 -7.00 4.76
C THR A 15 -40.19 -8.17 5.19
N GLN A 16 -40.36 -9.32 4.56
CA GLN A 16 -39.51 -10.50 4.81
C GLN A 16 -38.09 -10.26 4.32
N ASP A 17 -37.95 -9.60 3.16
CA ASP A 17 -36.64 -9.25 2.60
C ASP A 17 -35.87 -8.27 3.49
N ILE A 18 -36.56 -7.27 4.06
CA ILE A 18 -35.97 -6.32 5.03
C ILE A 18 -35.55 -7.04 6.32
N GLU A 19 -36.37 -7.93 6.87
CA GLU A 19 -36.03 -8.66 8.09
C GLU A 19 -34.80 -9.57 7.88
N GLN A 20 -34.79 -10.33 6.77
CA GLN A 20 -33.66 -11.18 6.42
C GLN A 20 -32.40 -10.35 6.13
N GLY A 21 -32.52 -9.25 5.39
CA GLY A 21 -31.45 -8.32 5.12
C GLY A 21 -30.86 -7.69 6.39
N THR A 22 -31.70 -7.36 7.37
CA THR A 22 -31.27 -6.82 8.67
C THR A 22 -30.50 -7.87 9.48
N LYS A 23 -31.00 -9.11 9.54
CA LYS A 23 -30.29 -10.23 10.20
C LYS A 23 -28.93 -10.51 9.55
N ALA A 24 -28.88 -10.48 8.22
CA ALA A 24 -27.65 -10.63 7.46
C ALA A 24 -26.66 -9.48 7.73
N ALA A 25 -27.16 -8.23 7.81
CA ALA A 25 -26.36 -7.05 8.13
C ALA A 25 -25.72 -7.17 9.53
N ASP A 26 -26.50 -7.55 10.55
CA ASP A 26 -25.99 -7.75 11.91
C ASP A 26 -24.92 -8.84 11.99
N ALA A 27 -25.14 -9.96 11.28
CA ALA A 27 -24.16 -11.05 11.19
C ALA A 27 -22.88 -10.59 10.48
N LEU A 28 -23.02 -9.84 9.39
CA LEU A 28 -21.91 -9.28 8.63
C LEU A 28 -21.07 -8.32 9.47
N VAL A 29 -21.68 -7.41 10.22
CA VAL A 29 -20.96 -6.47 11.11
C VAL A 29 -20.12 -7.23 12.14
N LYS A 30 -20.67 -8.27 12.76
CA LYS A 30 -19.94 -9.10 13.74
C LYS A 30 -18.74 -9.80 13.10
N LEU A 31 -18.95 -10.39 11.91
CA LEU A 31 -17.89 -11.08 11.17
C LEU A 31 -16.77 -10.12 10.76
N VAL A 32 -17.12 -9.00 10.13
CA VAL A 32 -16.16 -8.01 9.63
C VAL A 32 -15.31 -7.45 10.76
N LYS A 33 -15.92 -7.09 11.91
CA LYS A 33 -15.18 -6.59 13.08
C LYS A 33 -14.27 -7.64 13.69
N LYS A 34 -14.72 -8.89 13.77
CA LYS A 34 -13.93 -9.99 14.35
C LYS A 34 -12.72 -10.35 13.49
N ALA A 35 -12.88 -10.37 12.16
CA ALA A 35 -11.88 -10.87 11.23
C ALA A 35 -11.10 -9.76 10.49
N GLY A 36 -11.46 -8.48 10.66
CA GLY A 36 -10.79 -7.36 10.00
C GLY A 36 -11.05 -7.30 8.49
N LEU A 37 -12.27 -7.63 8.06
CA LEU A 37 -12.61 -7.79 6.63
C LEU A 37 -13.12 -6.50 5.95
N ALA A 38 -12.73 -5.34 6.46
CA ALA A 38 -13.03 -4.06 5.85
C ALA A 38 -11.87 -3.08 6.02
N LYS A 39 -11.78 -2.10 5.11
CA LYS A 39 -10.80 -1.03 5.18
C LYS A 39 -11.41 0.31 4.76
N LYS A 40 -10.96 1.37 5.42
CA LYS A 40 -11.31 2.75 5.09
C LYS A 40 -10.27 3.35 4.14
N PHE A 41 -10.70 3.78 2.95
CA PHE A 41 -9.86 4.37 1.89
C PHE A 41 -10.06 5.90 1.76
N GLY A 42 -10.55 6.56 2.81
CA GLY A 42 -11.10 7.92 2.74
C GLY A 42 -12.63 7.90 2.87
N GLY A 43 -13.26 9.07 3.01
CA GLY A 43 -14.71 9.19 3.22
C GLY A 43 -15.18 8.73 4.61
N GLU A 44 -16.47 8.48 4.76
CA GLU A 44 -17.08 8.13 6.07
C GLU A 44 -17.13 6.62 6.34
N LYS A 45 -17.40 5.82 5.30
CA LYS A 45 -17.70 4.38 5.42
C LYS A 45 -16.51 3.49 5.07
N GLU A 46 -16.45 2.30 5.67
CA GLU A 46 -15.46 1.27 5.33
C GLU A 46 -15.93 0.43 4.14
N HIS A 47 -14.99 -0.03 3.33
CA HIS A 47 -15.22 -0.89 2.17
C HIS A 47 -14.87 -2.33 2.52
N LEU A 48 -15.74 -3.26 2.16
CA LEU A 48 -15.58 -4.69 2.43
C LEU A 48 -14.57 -5.33 1.47
N TYR A 49 -13.66 -6.14 2.00
CA TYR A 49 -12.83 -7.03 1.18
C TYR A 49 -13.64 -8.18 0.60
N VAL A 50 -13.12 -8.81 -0.45
CA VAL A 50 -13.74 -9.95 -1.14
C VAL A 50 -14.19 -11.06 -0.19
N GLU A 51 -13.45 -11.34 0.87
CA GLU A 51 -13.80 -12.41 1.82
C GLU A 51 -15.09 -12.09 2.59
N ALA A 52 -15.37 -10.82 2.85
CA ALA A 52 -16.63 -10.40 3.45
C ALA A 52 -17.80 -10.54 2.44
N TRP A 53 -17.56 -10.25 1.16
CA TRP A 53 -18.55 -10.47 0.10
C TRP A 53 -18.84 -11.96 -0.12
N GLU A 54 -17.83 -12.81 -0.10
CA GLU A 54 -17.97 -14.26 -0.19
C GLU A 54 -18.72 -14.84 1.01
N ALA A 55 -18.38 -14.39 2.22
CA ALA A 55 -19.09 -14.80 3.43
C ALA A 55 -20.56 -14.39 3.40
N LEU A 56 -20.85 -13.16 2.94
CA LEU A 56 -22.21 -12.70 2.73
C LEU A 56 -22.93 -13.56 1.68
N GLY A 57 -22.25 -13.92 0.58
CA GLY A 57 -22.76 -14.86 -0.41
C GLY A 57 -23.21 -16.18 0.21
N LYS A 58 -22.46 -16.72 1.17
CA LYS A 58 -22.86 -17.95 1.88
C LYS A 58 -24.15 -17.83 2.69
N PHE A 59 -24.49 -16.63 3.18
CA PHE A 59 -25.79 -16.42 3.86
C PHE A 59 -26.98 -16.60 2.93
N TYR A 60 -26.75 -16.42 1.63
CA TYR A 60 -27.76 -16.53 0.57
C TYR A 60 -27.54 -17.72 -0.37
N ARG A 61 -26.72 -18.70 0.05
CA ARG A 61 -26.42 -19.91 -0.75
C ARG A 61 -25.77 -19.58 -2.11
N MET A 62 -24.99 -18.51 -2.15
CA MET A 62 -24.27 -18.06 -3.34
C MET A 62 -22.78 -18.39 -3.26
N SER A 63 -22.13 -18.58 -4.40
CA SER A 63 -20.68 -18.69 -4.50
C SER A 63 -20.15 -18.00 -5.75
N ALA A 64 -18.98 -17.36 -5.65
CA ALA A 64 -18.27 -16.91 -6.83
C ALA A 64 -17.70 -18.11 -7.58
N LYS A 65 -17.85 -18.09 -8.90
CA LYS A 65 -17.18 -18.95 -9.86
C LYS A 65 -16.34 -18.05 -10.77
N PRO A 66 -15.03 -17.94 -10.50
CA PRO A 66 -14.12 -17.23 -11.40
C PRO A 66 -14.10 -17.90 -12.77
N LEU A 67 -14.10 -17.09 -13.82
CA LEU A 67 -13.82 -17.52 -15.18
C LEU A 67 -12.41 -17.07 -15.56
N ASP A 68 -12.07 -17.23 -16.84
CA ASP A 68 -10.73 -16.95 -17.34
C ASP A 68 -10.32 -15.48 -17.13
N ALA A 69 -9.05 -15.33 -16.80
CA ALA A 69 -8.35 -14.05 -16.82
C ALA A 69 -7.45 -13.98 -18.06
N GLN A 70 -7.60 -12.93 -18.84
CA GLN A 70 -6.91 -12.75 -20.12
C GLN A 70 -6.03 -11.51 -20.09
N PRO A 71 -4.85 -11.55 -20.74
CA PRO A 71 -4.07 -10.34 -20.97
C PRO A 71 -4.84 -9.40 -21.89
N VAL A 72 -4.85 -8.11 -21.55
CA VAL A 72 -5.50 -7.06 -22.35
C VAL A 72 -4.59 -5.84 -22.46
N THR A 73 -4.80 -5.06 -23.52
CA THR A 73 -4.26 -3.71 -23.64
C THR A 73 -5.42 -2.76 -23.90
N VAL A 74 -5.58 -1.76 -23.04
CA VAL A 74 -6.62 -0.74 -23.12
C VAL A 74 -5.91 0.61 -23.14
N GLU A 75 -6.16 1.42 -24.17
CA GLU A 75 -5.54 2.75 -24.31
C GLU A 75 -4.00 2.75 -24.19
N GLY A 76 -3.36 1.69 -24.71
CA GLY A 76 -1.90 1.52 -24.65
C GLY A 76 -1.37 1.00 -23.31
N VAL A 77 -2.23 0.82 -22.31
CA VAL A 77 -1.88 0.24 -21.01
C VAL A 77 -2.16 -1.25 -21.00
N ALA A 78 -1.12 -2.06 -20.76
CA ALA A 78 -1.27 -3.49 -20.59
C ALA A 78 -1.87 -3.83 -19.21
N GLY A 79 -2.58 -4.96 -19.11
CA GLY A 79 -3.17 -5.43 -17.87
C GLY A 79 -3.81 -6.79 -18.02
N ALA A 80 -4.64 -7.16 -17.04
CA ALA A 80 -5.48 -8.34 -17.08
C ALA A 80 -6.95 -7.94 -16.99
N LYS A 81 -7.80 -8.64 -17.74
CA LYS A 81 -9.25 -8.62 -17.61
C LYS A 81 -9.71 -9.98 -17.13
N ALA A 82 -10.61 -10.03 -16.17
CA ALA A 82 -11.25 -11.26 -15.75
C ALA A 82 -12.76 -11.10 -15.66
N ARG A 83 -13.46 -12.23 -15.76
CA ARG A 83 -14.88 -12.33 -15.50
C ARG A 83 -15.13 -13.27 -14.33
N ALA A 84 -16.11 -12.94 -13.50
CA ALA A 84 -16.63 -13.84 -12.48
C ALA A 84 -18.16 -13.84 -12.55
N VAL A 85 -18.73 -14.99 -12.25
CA VAL A 85 -20.19 -15.16 -12.08
C VAL A 85 -20.48 -15.61 -10.66
N ILE A 86 -21.61 -15.21 -10.12
CA ILE A 86 -22.14 -15.73 -8.87
C ILE A 86 -23.15 -16.80 -9.22
N ILE A 87 -22.98 -17.98 -8.66
CA ILE A 87 -23.89 -19.09 -8.84
C ILE A 87 -24.66 -19.38 -7.56
N ASP A 88 -25.89 -19.86 -7.72
CA ASP A 88 -26.58 -20.62 -6.68
C ASP A 88 -25.85 -21.95 -6.45
N ILE A 89 -25.53 -22.28 -5.20
CA ILE A 89 -24.71 -23.46 -4.90
C ILE A 89 -25.46 -24.78 -5.06
N ASP A 90 -26.79 -24.78 -5.05
CA ASP A 90 -27.60 -25.99 -5.14
C ASP A 90 -27.88 -26.37 -6.59
N THR A 91 -28.17 -25.37 -7.40
CA THR A 91 -28.56 -25.53 -8.81
C THR A 91 -27.40 -25.29 -9.76
N GLY A 92 -26.38 -24.55 -9.35
CA GLY A 92 -25.27 -24.12 -10.20
C GLY A 92 -25.63 -22.97 -11.14
N HIS A 93 -26.85 -22.42 -11.06
CA HIS A 93 -27.31 -21.38 -11.96
C HIS A 93 -26.69 -20.03 -11.68
N GLU A 94 -26.37 -19.30 -12.76
CA GLU A 94 -25.80 -17.98 -12.68
C GLU A 94 -26.86 -16.95 -12.24
N ILE A 95 -26.60 -16.28 -11.12
CA ILE A 95 -27.44 -15.24 -10.52
C ILE A 95 -26.97 -13.85 -10.95
N SER A 96 -25.65 -13.68 -11.06
CA SER A 96 -25.00 -12.40 -11.34
C SER A 96 -23.66 -12.62 -12.03
N GLY A 97 -23.14 -11.59 -12.69
CA GLY A 97 -21.81 -11.64 -13.25
C GLY A 97 -21.21 -10.26 -13.45
N ALA A 98 -19.88 -10.19 -13.39
CA ALA A 98 -19.16 -8.95 -13.60
C ALA A 98 -17.81 -9.18 -14.25
N ASP A 99 -17.41 -8.19 -15.04
CA ASP A 99 -16.06 -8.06 -15.57
C ASP A 99 -15.29 -7.03 -14.74
N ALA A 100 -14.00 -7.29 -14.52
CA ALA A 100 -13.08 -6.36 -13.89
C ALA A 100 -11.69 -6.40 -14.51
N TYR A 101 -10.94 -5.34 -14.25
CA TYR A 101 -9.61 -5.09 -14.81
C TYR A 101 -8.59 -4.89 -13.69
N CYS A 102 -7.35 -5.25 -13.96
CA CYS A 102 -6.18 -4.85 -13.20
C CYS A 102 -5.08 -4.42 -14.18
N MET A 103 -4.76 -3.13 -14.18
CA MET A 103 -3.97 -2.47 -15.21
C MET A 103 -2.60 -2.03 -14.66
N ARG A 104 -1.61 -1.89 -15.56
CA ARG A 104 -0.21 -1.57 -15.22
C ARG A 104 0.01 -0.13 -14.77
N ASP A 105 -0.90 0.76 -15.08
CA ASP A 105 -0.88 2.17 -14.67
C ASP A 105 -1.34 2.36 -13.22
N GLU A 106 -1.91 1.34 -12.59
CA GLU A 106 -2.22 1.37 -11.18
C GLU A 106 -0.95 1.30 -10.31
N PRO A 107 -0.80 2.17 -9.28
CA PRO A 107 0.44 2.32 -8.52
C PRO A 107 1.01 1.02 -7.95
N ASN A 108 0.15 0.15 -7.41
CA ASN A 108 0.54 -1.11 -6.77
C ASN A 108 0.84 -2.25 -7.76
N TRP A 109 0.47 -2.11 -9.04
CA TRP A 109 0.45 -3.19 -10.03
C TRP A 109 1.48 -3.05 -11.15
N ARG A 110 2.05 -1.85 -11.34
CA ARG A 110 3.00 -1.52 -12.42
C ARG A 110 4.11 -2.55 -12.63
N ASN A 111 4.73 -3.03 -11.56
CA ASN A 111 5.88 -3.93 -11.62
C ASN A 111 5.57 -5.38 -11.21
N LYS A 112 4.29 -5.75 -11.03
CA LYS A 112 3.93 -7.10 -10.58
C LYS A 112 3.96 -8.12 -11.74
N PRO A 113 4.33 -9.38 -11.50
CA PRO A 113 4.18 -10.44 -12.51
C PRO A 113 2.74 -10.55 -13.01
N PHE A 114 2.55 -10.95 -14.28
CA PHE A 114 1.21 -11.02 -14.91
C PHE A 114 0.21 -11.87 -14.11
N TYR A 115 0.63 -13.01 -13.54
CA TYR A 115 -0.26 -13.86 -12.75
C TYR A 115 -0.87 -13.13 -11.54
N GLN A 116 -0.17 -12.14 -10.96
CA GLN A 116 -0.71 -11.34 -9.86
C GLN A 116 -1.76 -10.35 -10.36
N LEU A 117 -1.57 -9.75 -11.54
CA LEU A 117 -2.58 -8.89 -12.18
C LEU A 117 -3.83 -9.71 -12.52
N ALA A 118 -3.64 -10.91 -13.10
CA ALA A 118 -4.73 -11.82 -13.42
C ALA A 118 -5.52 -12.23 -12.17
N SER A 119 -4.82 -12.61 -11.10
CA SER A 119 -5.44 -12.94 -9.82
C SER A 119 -6.23 -11.76 -9.25
N MET A 120 -5.68 -10.55 -9.27
CA MET A 120 -6.38 -9.37 -8.76
C MET A 120 -7.61 -9.00 -9.61
N ALA A 121 -7.51 -9.11 -10.94
CA ALA A 121 -8.65 -8.90 -11.82
C ALA A 121 -9.78 -9.90 -11.49
N GLN A 122 -9.45 -11.16 -11.20
CA GLN A 122 -10.44 -12.15 -10.76
C GLN A 122 -11.06 -11.78 -9.41
N THR A 123 -10.26 -11.37 -8.44
CA THR A 123 -10.76 -10.93 -7.12
C THR A 123 -11.74 -9.76 -7.25
N ARG A 124 -11.39 -8.74 -8.05
CA ARG A 124 -12.27 -7.59 -8.34
C ARG A 124 -13.56 -8.02 -9.04
N ALA A 125 -13.46 -8.92 -10.00
CA ALA A 125 -14.63 -9.41 -10.71
C ALA A 125 -15.58 -10.14 -9.76
N ALA A 126 -15.06 -10.97 -8.86
CA ALA A 126 -15.85 -11.69 -7.86
C ALA A 126 -16.55 -10.74 -6.88
N SER A 127 -15.82 -9.80 -6.27
CA SER A 127 -16.42 -8.86 -5.31
C SER A 127 -17.45 -7.93 -5.97
N LYS A 128 -17.19 -7.49 -7.21
CA LYS A 128 -18.16 -6.74 -8.03
C LYS A 128 -19.41 -7.56 -8.36
N ALA A 129 -19.25 -8.83 -8.73
CA ALA A 129 -20.37 -9.70 -9.08
C ALA A 129 -21.29 -9.95 -7.87
N PHE A 130 -20.73 -10.13 -6.66
CA PHE A 130 -21.51 -10.18 -5.42
C PHE A 130 -22.21 -8.85 -5.13
N ARG A 131 -21.50 -7.73 -5.26
CA ARG A 131 -22.08 -6.40 -5.05
C ARG A 131 -23.34 -6.18 -5.88
N MET A 132 -23.35 -6.60 -7.15
CA MET A 132 -24.50 -6.37 -8.04
C MET A 132 -25.82 -6.93 -7.50
N VAL A 133 -25.78 -7.95 -6.64
CA VAL A 133 -26.97 -8.59 -6.07
C VAL A 133 -27.10 -8.44 -4.56
N LEU A 134 -26.01 -8.19 -3.83
CA LEU A 134 -25.99 -8.16 -2.36
C LEU A 134 -25.68 -6.79 -1.75
N ALA A 135 -25.50 -5.73 -2.55
CA ALA A 135 -25.11 -4.40 -2.05
C ALA A 135 -26.07 -3.79 -1.01
N PHE A 136 -27.32 -4.23 -0.96
CA PHE A 136 -28.28 -3.75 0.03
C PHE A 136 -27.88 -4.14 1.47
N VAL A 137 -27.26 -5.30 1.68
CA VAL A 137 -26.87 -5.75 3.04
C VAL A 137 -25.73 -4.91 3.60
N PRO A 138 -24.59 -4.68 2.91
CA PRO A 138 -23.57 -3.75 3.37
C PRO A 138 -24.11 -2.33 3.58
N ALA A 139 -25.05 -1.86 2.74
CA ALA A 139 -25.68 -0.56 2.91
C ALA A 139 -26.46 -0.47 4.23
N LEU A 140 -27.27 -1.48 4.56
CA LEU A 140 -27.97 -1.61 5.85
C LEU A 140 -27.01 -1.70 7.03
N ALA A 141 -25.89 -2.41 6.85
CA ALA A 141 -24.83 -2.56 7.85
C ALA A 141 -23.96 -1.31 8.05
N GLY A 142 -24.16 -0.24 7.27
CA GLY A 142 -23.39 1.00 7.36
C GLY A 142 -22.04 0.99 6.64
N PHE A 143 -21.75 -0.05 5.84
CA PHE A 143 -20.56 -0.12 4.99
C PHE A 143 -20.78 0.59 3.65
N ALA A 144 -19.68 0.89 2.96
CA ALA A 144 -19.73 1.29 1.56
C ALA A 144 -20.08 0.07 0.68
N THR A 145 -20.83 0.30 -0.39
CA THR A 145 -21.23 -0.78 -1.30
C THR A 145 -20.18 -1.09 -2.36
N THR A 146 -19.25 -0.18 -2.61
CA THR A 146 -18.09 -0.43 -3.49
C THR A 146 -17.10 -1.36 -2.77
N PRO A 147 -16.63 -2.46 -3.39
CA PRO A 147 -15.69 -3.38 -2.75
C PRO A 147 -14.33 -2.72 -2.54
N ALA A 148 -13.57 -3.21 -1.55
CA ALA A 148 -12.25 -2.69 -1.24
C ALA A 148 -11.26 -2.85 -2.41
N GLU A 149 -11.42 -3.87 -3.26
CA GLU A 149 -10.51 -4.10 -4.38
C GLU A 149 -10.75 -3.14 -5.55
N GLU A 150 -11.96 -2.58 -5.68
CA GLU A 150 -12.28 -1.52 -6.65
C GLU A 150 -11.80 -0.15 -6.17
N MET A 151 -11.57 -0.02 -4.87
CA MET A 151 -10.78 1.08 -4.37
C MET A 151 -9.34 0.77 -4.80
N SER A 152 -8.89 1.37 -5.90
CA SER A 152 -7.50 1.81 -5.94
C SER A 152 -7.24 2.46 -4.58
N ASP A 153 -6.04 2.36 -4.02
CA ASP A 153 -5.69 3.29 -2.96
C ASP A 153 -5.78 4.70 -3.60
N MET A 154 -7.00 5.25 -3.73
CA MET A 154 -7.27 6.67 -3.65
C MET A 154 -6.45 6.98 -2.45
N GLU A 155 -5.37 7.71 -2.70
CA GLU A 155 -4.58 8.25 -1.66
C GLU A 155 -5.59 8.68 -0.59
N ARG A 156 -5.49 8.08 0.60
CA ARG A 156 -5.35 9.01 1.71
C ARG A 156 -4.36 10.01 1.15
N VAL A 157 -4.83 11.19 0.74
CA VAL A 157 -4.03 12.38 0.97
C VAL A 157 -3.74 12.22 2.44
N PRO A 158 -2.58 11.66 2.79
CA PRO A 158 -2.29 11.51 4.18
C PRO A 158 -2.16 12.97 4.65
N PRO A 159 -2.42 13.32 5.91
CA PRO A 159 -1.65 14.42 6.46
C PRO A 159 -0.18 13.97 6.29
N ASP A 160 0.50 14.48 5.27
CA ASP A 160 1.87 14.15 4.86
C ASP A 160 2.38 12.79 5.39
N LYS A 161 2.05 11.69 4.72
CA LYS A 161 2.94 10.53 4.79
C LYS A 161 4.09 10.92 3.90
N LYS A 162 5.10 11.51 4.53
CA LYS A 162 6.43 11.73 3.99
C LYS A 162 6.76 10.57 3.06
N GLU A 163 6.84 10.88 1.78
CA GLU A 163 7.40 10.03 0.75
C GLU A 163 8.70 9.39 1.30
N PRO A 164 9.05 8.14 0.95
CA PRO A 164 10.47 7.77 1.02
C PRO A 164 11.19 8.87 0.24
N PRO A 165 12.18 9.55 0.85
CA PRO A 165 12.64 10.81 0.33
C PRO A 165 12.93 10.62 -1.15
N PRO A 166 12.39 11.48 -2.04
CA PRO A 166 12.82 11.46 -3.41
C PRO A 166 14.34 11.45 -3.37
N GLN A 167 14.98 10.61 -4.20
CA GLN A 167 16.40 10.84 -4.49
C GLN A 167 16.47 12.24 -5.08
N LYS A 168 16.71 13.21 -4.20
CA LYS A 168 16.84 14.61 -4.55
C LYS A 168 18.09 14.67 -5.39
N LYS A 169 17.93 15.02 -6.65
CA LYS A 169 19.04 15.42 -7.52
C LYS A 169 19.76 16.68 -6.99
N ASP A 170 19.30 17.28 -5.88
CA ASP A 170 19.82 18.51 -5.29
C ASP A 170 20.05 18.44 -3.76
N GLU A 171 20.05 17.26 -3.11
CA GLU A 171 20.53 17.15 -1.71
C GLU A 171 22.05 16.98 -1.75
N PRO A 172 22.83 17.84 -1.06
CA PRO A 172 24.29 17.74 -1.11
C PRO A 172 24.71 16.35 -0.65
N ASP A 173 25.53 15.68 -1.46
CA ASP A 173 26.14 14.42 -1.07
C ASP A 173 27.03 14.69 0.14
N TYR A 174 26.49 14.43 1.33
CA TYR A 174 27.16 14.71 2.60
C TYR A 174 28.50 13.97 2.71
N ARG A 175 28.67 12.83 2.03
CA ARG A 175 29.95 12.14 2.01
C ARG A 175 30.94 12.93 1.18
N ALA A 176 30.56 13.34 -0.03
CA ALA A 176 31.39 14.16 -0.90
C ALA A 176 31.76 15.51 -0.24
N GLU A 177 30.81 16.16 0.43
CA GLU A 177 31.08 17.44 1.11
C GLU A 177 31.99 17.28 2.34
N ILE A 178 31.82 16.21 3.14
CA ILE A 178 32.74 15.91 4.24
C ILE A 178 34.15 15.67 3.68
N THR A 179 34.28 14.84 2.65
CA THR A 179 35.56 14.56 2.00
C THR A 179 36.20 15.85 1.48
N ARG A 180 35.46 16.69 0.74
CA ARG A 180 35.98 17.97 0.24
C ARG A 180 36.49 18.88 1.37
N MET A 181 35.71 19.07 2.44
CA MET A 181 36.10 19.94 3.54
C MET A 181 37.36 19.42 4.26
N LEU A 182 37.47 18.10 4.48
CA LEU A 182 38.66 17.50 5.09
C LEU A 182 39.89 17.64 4.18
N GLU A 183 39.73 17.42 2.87
CA GLU A 183 40.79 17.59 1.88
C GLU A 183 41.31 19.03 1.84
N GLU A 184 40.41 20.02 1.88
CA GLU A 184 40.79 21.44 1.87
C GLU A 184 41.51 21.89 3.14
N MET A 185 41.09 21.40 4.32
CA MET A 185 41.71 21.75 5.60
C MET A 185 43.05 21.05 5.83
N TRP A 186 43.21 19.81 5.36
CA TRP A 186 44.36 18.95 5.67
C TRP A 186 45.16 18.46 4.45
N GLY A 187 44.91 19.01 3.26
CA GLY A 187 45.78 18.86 2.09
C GLY A 187 45.76 17.48 1.42
N GLY A 188 44.75 16.64 1.70
CA GLY A 188 44.57 15.34 1.04
C GLY A 188 45.49 14.21 1.54
N ASP A 189 46.26 14.42 2.61
CA ASP A 189 47.00 13.35 3.29
C ASP A 189 46.02 12.41 4.02
N GLU A 190 46.06 11.12 3.69
CA GLU A 190 45.09 10.12 4.15
C GLU A 190 45.12 9.94 5.68
N MET A 191 46.31 10.01 6.30
CA MET A 191 46.46 9.92 7.76
C MET A 191 45.85 11.12 8.47
N SER A 192 46.12 12.33 7.99
CA SER A 192 45.60 13.57 8.58
C SER A 192 44.08 13.68 8.44
N MET A 193 43.53 13.24 7.31
CA MET A 193 42.07 13.17 7.11
C MET A 193 41.40 12.12 8.00
N GLU A 194 42.04 10.97 8.20
CA GLU A 194 41.57 9.93 9.13
C GLU A 194 41.54 10.45 10.58
N GLU A 195 42.61 11.09 11.02
CA GLU A 195 42.71 11.65 12.38
C GLU A 195 41.68 12.77 12.61
N ALA A 196 41.51 13.66 11.63
CA ALA A 196 40.48 14.69 11.66
C ALA A 196 39.07 14.09 11.70
N LEU A 197 38.77 13.07 10.90
CA LEU A 197 37.47 12.42 10.94
C LEU A 197 37.22 11.69 12.28
N LYS A 198 38.26 11.06 12.85
CA LYS A 198 38.16 10.40 14.16
C LYS A 198 37.90 11.40 15.29
N SER A 199 38.55 12.57 15.26
CA SER A 199 38.39 13.59 16.31
C SER A 199 36.95 14.14 16.33
N VAL A 200 36.38 14.42 15.15
CA VAL A 200 35.03 15.01 15.04
C VAL A 200 33.91 14.00 15.26
N THR A 201 34.12 12.74 14.87
CA THR A 201 33.09 11.69 15.00
C THR A 201 33.18 10.93 16.33
N GLY A 202 34.29 11.04 17.07
CA GLY A 202 34.44 10.53 18.43
C GLY A 202 33.56 11.25 19.44
N PHE A 203 33.09 10.54 20.47
CA PHE A 203 32.28 11.16 21.52
C PHE A 203 32.31 10.39 22.85
N LYS A 204 32.00 11.08 23.94
CA LYS A 204 31.87 10.47 25.27
C LYS A 204 30.48 9.85 25.44
N GLY A 205 30.41 8.53 25.40
CA GLY A 205 29.19 7.77 25.64
C GLY A 205 28.95 7.47 27.12
N LYS A 206 27.78 6.88 27.44
CA LYS A 206 27.40 6.50 28.81
C LYS A 206 28.34 5.45 29.46
N LYS A 207 29.06 4.67 28.65
CA LYS A 207 29.97 3.59 29.09
C LYS A 207 31.46 3.91 28.90
N GLY A 208 31.80 5.16 28.56
CA GLY A 208 33.16 5.58 28.28
C GLY A 208 33.31 6.25 26.92
N TRP A 209 34.55 6.48 26.51
CA TRP A 209 34.88 7.07 25.21
C TRP A 209 34.50 6.12 24.07
N VAL A 210 33.85 6.65 23.04
CA VAL A 210 33.53 5.94 21.80
C VAL A 210 34.43 6.51 20.71
N GLU A 211 35.23 5.63 20.11
CA GLU A 211 36.15 6.01 19.03
C GLU A 211 35.39 6.43 17.77
N GLY A 212 35.92 7.46 17.10
CA GLY A 212 35.40 7.97 15.84
C GLY A 212 35.63 7.02 14.66
N LYS A 213 35.03 7.35 13.52
CA LYS A 213 35.22 6.63 12.26
C LYS A 213 36.50 7.09 11.57
N SER A 214 37.23 6.12 11.02
CA SER A 214 38.43 6.35 10.22
C SER A 214 38.11 6.66 8.76
N ASN A 215 36.94 6.23 8.26
CA ASN A 215 36.55 6.45 6.88
C ASN A 215 35.13 7.03 6.78
N VAL A 216 34.95 8.03 5.91
CA VAL A 216 33.66 8.65 5.62
C VAL A 216 32.66 7.58 5.17
N ALA A 217 33.09 6.59 4.37
CA ALA A 217 32.28 5.47 3.89
C ALA A 217 31.56 4.71 5.03
N ASP A 218 32.18 4.62 6.20
CA ASP A 218 31.66 3.86 7.35
C ASP A 218 30.59 4.60 8.17
N LEU A 219 30.30 5.87 7.82
CA LEU A 219 29.24 6.65 8.45
C LEU A 219 27.88 6.10 8.04
N LYS A 220 27.07 5.68 9.02
CA LYS A 220 25.73 5.16 8.75
C LYS A 220 24.74 6.28 8.50
N ASP A 221 23.95 6.14 7.45
CA ASP A 221 22.87 7.10 7.12
C ASP A 221 21.50 6.70 7.69
N ALA A 222 21.45 5.66 8.52
CA ALA A 222 20.24 5.31 9.27
C ALA A 222 19.91 6.39 10.31
N ARG A 223 18.70 6.96 10.22
CA ARG A 223 18.22 8.02 11.13
C ARG A 223 17.68 7.43 12.44
N ASN A 224 17.98 8.10 13.56
CA ASN A 224 17.44 7.77 14.88
C ASN A 224 16.04 8.39 15.11
N ASP A 225 15.44 8.17 16.28
CA ASP A 225 14.11 8.70 16.66
C ASP A 225 14.00 10.23 16.63
N LYS A 226 15.14 10.93 16.58
CA LYS A 226 15.23 12.40 16.44
C LYS A 226 15.47 12.85 14.99
N GLY A 227 15.44 11.92 14.03
CA GLY A 227 15.65 12.19 12.62
C GLY A 227 17.10 12.44 12.20
N GLN A 228 18.08 12.20 13.07
CA GLN A 228 19.51 12.43 12.79
C GLN A 228 20.21 11.12 12.43
N SER A 229 21.09 11.13 11.42
CA SER A 229 21.98 10.00 11.09
C SER A 229 23.42 10.28 11.51
N GLN A 230 24.27 9.26 11.56
CA GLN A 230 25.70 9.46 11.83
C GLN A 230 26.34 10.34 10.76
N LEU A 231 25.89 10.19 9.51
CA LEU A 231 26.34 10.98 8.37
C LEU A 231 25.99 12.47 8.52
N THR A 232 24.75 12.81 8.87
CA THR A 232 24.34 14.21 9.07
C THR A 232 25.00 14.84 10.29
N ILE A 233 25.23 14.07 11.36
CA ILE A 233 25.93 14.55 12.56
C ILE A 233 27.40 14.84 12.24
N ALA A 234 28.06 13.94 11.51
CA ALA A 234 29.46 14.14 11.08
C ALA A 234 29.58 15.37 10.16
N TYR A 235 28.68 15.52 9.17
CA TYR A 235 28.68 16.68 8.27
C TYR A 235 28.62 18.00 9.02
N ASN A 236 27.67 18.15 9.96
CA ASN A 236 27.51 19.41 10.68
C ASN A 236 28.74 19.75 11.53
N LYS A 237 29.35 18.75 12.19
CA LYS A 237 30.57 18.97 12.98
C LYS A 237 31.77 19.35 12.11
N VAL A 238 32.00 18.62 11.01
CA VAL A 238 33.08 18.94 10.07
C VAL A 238 32.88 20.34 9.48
N LYS A 239 31.63 20.71 9.17
CA LYS A 239 31.29 22.04 8.66
C LYS A 239 31.57 23.15 9.68
N GLU A 240 31.27 22.94 10.96
CA GLU A 240 31.57 23.90 12.02
C GLU A 240 33.08 24.13 12.16
N GLU A 241 33.88 23.07 12.11
CA GLU A 241 35.34 23.16 12.11
C GLU A 241 35.88 23.84 10.85
N TYR A 242 35.35 23.46 9.68
CA TYR A 242 35.70 24.07 8.40
C TYR A 242 35.45 25.58 8.36
N VAL A 243 34.28 26.04 8.82
CA VAL A 243 33.98 27.48 8.92
C VAL A 243 34.92 28.18 9.90
N THR A 244 35.27 27.51 11.01
CA THR A 244 36.23 28.06 11.98
C THR A 244 37.63 28.19 11.39
N TRP A 245 38.08 27.19 10.63
CA TRP A 245 39.34 27.18 9.91
C TRP A 245 39.40 28.27 8.84
N GLN A 246 38.34 28.43 8.04
CA GLN A 246 38.26 29.50 7.03
C GLN A 246 38.41 30.90 7.66
N ASN A 247 37.78 31.13 8.82
CA ASN A 247 37.85 32.42 9.53
C ASN A 247 39.18 32.64 10.27
N GLN A 248 40.04 31.63 10.40
CA GLN A 248 41.40 31.76 10.97
C GLN A 248 42.47 31.98 9.89
N GLY A 249 42.13 31.78 8.61
CA GLY A 249 43.00 31.98 7.46
C GLY A 249 42.89 33.37 6.81
N GLU A 250 41.98 34.23 7.28
CA GLU A 250 41.89 35.68 7.00
C GLU A 250 42.60 36.50 8.08
#